data_AF-A0A4Q9G0R8-F1
#
_entry.id   AF-A0A4Q9G0R8-F1
#
_cell.length_a   1.000
_cell.length_b   1.000
_cell.length_c   1.000
_cell.angle_alpha   90.00
_cell.angle_beta   90.00
_cell.angle_gamma   90.00
#
_symmetry.space_group_name_H-M   'P 1'
#
loop_
_entity.id
_entity.type
_entity.pdbx_description
1 polymer ?
#
loop_
_entity_poly.entity_id
_entity_poly.type
_entity_poly.pdbx_seq_one_letter_code
_entity_poly.pdbx_strand_id
1 'polypeptide(L)'
;MNTQKGFTLIELLIVVAIIGILATFALPMYSKYQAKAKVTAGLAEISALKVPFEELMNNGTSPANVAAIGGVSPTSNCTLTASGTAADGAGTIVCTIVNAPAPVLGKTITLTRSTTGWACTSTAQQDFLPKGCTGAA
;
A
#
# COMPACT_ATOMS: atom_id res chain seq x y z
N MET A 1 20.57 25.11 47.75
CA MET A 1 19.12 24.97 47.51
C MET A 1 18.87 25.31 46.07
N ASN A 2 18.63 24.31 45.21
CA ASN A 2 18.36 24.54 43.79
C ASN A 2 16.93 25.07 43.64
N THR A 3 16.81 26.36 43.35
CA THR A 3 15.52 27.01 43.05
C THR A 3 14.96 26.41 41.77
N GLN A 4 13.98 25.50 41.88
CA GLN A 4 13.25 25.05 40.70
C GLN A 4 12.47 26.23 40.13
N LYS A 5 12.94 26.76 39.00
CA LYS A 5 12.16 27.73 38.21
C LYS A 5 11.06 26.94 37.50
N GLY A 6 9.84 27.06 38.00
CA GLY A 6 8.66 26.52 37.33
C GLY A 6 8.37 27.26 36.02
N PHE A 7 7.72 26.58 35.08
CA PHE A 7 7.22 27.17 33.83
C PHE A 7 5.99 28.02 34.13
N THR A 8 5.85 29.19 33.51
CA THR A 8 4.66 30.03 33.68
C THR A 8 3.49 29.51 32.85
N LEU A 9 2.26 29.77 33.30
CA LEU A 9 1.05 29.42 32.54
C LEU A 9 1.02 30.11 31.17
N ILE A 10 1.55 31.34 31.07
CA ILE A 10 1.58 32.07 29.80
C ILE A 10 2.59 31.46 28.82
N GLU A 11 3.77 31.02 29.29
CA GLU A 11 4.72 30.29 28.44
C GLU A 11 4.11 28.99 27.94
N LEU A 12 3.37 28.26 28.79
CA LEU A 12 2.74 27.01 28.40
C LEU A 12 1.65 27.23 27.34
N LEU A 13 0.83 28.29 27.49
CA LEU A 13 -0.19 28.65 26.51
C LEU A 13 0.41 29.03 25.15
N ILE A 14 1.52 29.78 25.12
CA ILE A 14 2.20 30.13 23.86
C ILE A 14 2.76 28.87 23.18
N VAL A 15 3.36 27.96 23.94
CA VAL A 15 3.88 26.69 23.39
C VAL A 15 2.76 25.85 22.79
N VAL A 16 1.61 25.73 23.48
CA VAL A 16 0.45 25.00 22.96
C VAL A 16 -0.11 25.67 21.71
N ALA A 17 -0.16 27.01 21.66
CA ALA A 17 -0.60 27.74 20.47
C ALA A 17 0.31 27.46 19.25
N ILE A 18 1.63 27.46 19.43
CA ILE A 18 2.59 27.16 18.36
C ILE A 18 2.47 25.70 17.91
N ILE A 19 2.38 24.74 18.82
CA ILE A 19 2.18 23.32 18.50
C ILE A 19 0.86 23.13 17.73
N GLY A 20 -0.20 23.83 18.14
CA GLY A 20 -1.49 23.82 17.47
C GLY A 20 -1.38 24.24 16.00
N ILE A 21 -0.69 25.35 15.72
CA ILE A 21 -0.47 25.84 14.35
C ILE A 21 0.31 24.81 13.52
N LEU A 22 1.42 24.28 14.06
CA LEU A 22 2.25 23.30 13.35
C LEU A 22 1.50 21.99 13.07
N ALA A 23 0.65 21.53 13.99
CA ALA A 23 -0.10 20.30 13.85
C ALA A 23 -1.06 20.32 12.65
N THR A 24 -1.63 21.48 12.30
CA THR A 24 -2.56 21.62 11.16
C THR A 24 -1.92 21.27 9.82
N PHE A 25 -0.63 21.55 9.64
CA PHE A 25 0.11 21.19 8.42
C PHE A 25 0.74 19.80 8.51
N ALA A 26 1.23 19.42 9.70
CA ALA A 26 1.93 18.17 9.90
C ALA A 26 1.02 16.94 9.78
N LEU A 27 -0.20 16.99 10.32
CA LEU A 27 -1.11 15.83 10.35
C LEU A 27 -1.56 15.40 8.94
N PRO A 28 -2.02 16.29 8.04
CA PRO A 28 -2.35 15.91 6.66
C PRO A 28 -1.15 15.34 5.89
N MET A 29 0.04 15.92 6.09
CA MET A 29 1.28 15.45 5.45
C MET A 29 1.66 14.05 5.93
N TYR A 30 1.61 13.81 7.24
CA TYR A 30 1.90 12.51 7.83
C TYR A 30 0.90 11.44 7.36
N SER A 31 -0.39 11.77 7.29
CA SER A 31 -1.42 10.88 6.75
C SER A 31 -1.17 10.52 5.28
N LYS A 32 -0.78 11.50 4.45
CA LYS A 32 -0.40 11.27 3.04
C LYS A 32 0.84 10.36 2.93
N TYR A 33 1.82 10.52 3.80
CA TYR A 33 2.99 9.65 3.84
C TYR A 33 2.64 8.22 4.24
N GLN A 34 1.82 8.03 5.29
CA GLN A 34 1.33 6.70 5.67
C GLN A 34 0.54 6.02 4.55
N ALA A 35 -0.29 6.77 3.83
CA ALA A 35 -1.04 6.26 2.69
C ALA A 35 -0.10 5.71 1.60
N LYS A 36 0.93 6.49 1.21
CA LYS A 36 1.97 6.04 0.26
C LYS A 36 2.75 4.82 0.75
N ALA A 37 3.08 4.79 2.03
CA ALA A 37 3.80 3.66 2.63
C ALA A 37 2.95 2.38 2.56
N LYS A 38 1.66 2.46 2.87
CA LYS A 38 0.73 1.33 2.79
C LYS A 38 0.55 0.81 1.37
N VAL A 39 0.41 1.70 0.39
CA VAL A 39 0.36 1.34 -1.03
C VAL A 39 1.65 0.63 -1.45
N THR A 40 2.81 1.16 -1.07
CA THR A 40 4.11 0.59 -1.42
C THR A 40 4.34 -0.78 -0.76
N ALA A 41 3.95 -0.94 0.49
CA ALA A 41 4.00 -2.21 1.20
C ALA A 41 3.09 -3.25 0.53
N GLY A 42 1.86 -2.89 0.17
CA GLY A 42 0.95 -3.77 -0.54
C GLY A 42 1.48 -4.20 -1.91
N LEU A 43 2.07 -3.26 -2.66
CA LEU A 43 2.73 -3.58 -3.93
C LEU A 43 3.91 -4.54 -3.74
N ALA A 44 4.71 -4.37 -2.70
CA ALA A 44 5.83 -5.26 -2.40
C ALA A 44 5.35 -6.69 -2.09
N GLU A 45 4.27 -6.83 -1.32
CA GLU A 45 3.66 -8.13 -1.01
C GLU A 45 3.23 -8.87 -2.29
N ILE A 46 2.47 -8.21 -3.17
CA ILE A 46 2.03 -8.86 -4.42
C ILE A 46 3.16 -9.03 -5.45
N SER A 47 4.20 -8.20 -5.40
CA SER A 47 5.36 -8.33 -6.29
C SER A 47 6.21 -9.56 -5.95
N ALA A 48 6.29 -9.94 -4.67
CA ALA A 48 6.97 -11.16 -4.25
C ALA A 48 6.31 -12.43 -4.82
N LEU A 49 5.01 -12.38 -5.08
CA LEU A 49 4.24 -13.50 -5.64
C LEU A 49 4.38 -13.66 -7.17
N LYS A 50 5.09 -12.75 -7.87
CA LYS A 50 5.31 -12.88 -9.31
C LYS A 50 6.12 -14.13 -9.66
N VAL A 51 7.17 -14.42 -8.90
CA VAL A 51 8.05 -15.57 -9.18
C VAL A 51 7.30 -16.91 -9.11
N PRO A 52 6.60 -17.25 -8.01
CA PRO A 52 5.83 -18.49 -7.96
C PRO A 52 4.65 -18.51 -8.95
N PHE A 53 4.09 -17.34 -9.28
CA PHE A 53 3.10 -17.23 -10.36
C PHE A 53 3.68 -17.64 -11.72
N GLU A 54 4.87 -17.13 -12.07
CA GLU A 54 5.58 -17.49 -13.31
C GLU A 54 5.99 -18.97 -13.33
N GLU A 55 6.38 -19.54 -12.19
CA GLU A 55 6.71 -20.96 -12.09
C GLU A 55 5.53 -21.85 -12.48
N LEU A 56 4.33 -21.58 -11.93
CA LEU A 56 3.12 -22.29 -12.33
C LEU A 56 2.80 -22.10 -13.82
N MET A 57 2.94 -20.88 -14.33
CA MET A 57 2.72 -20.59 -15.75
C MET A 57 3.64 -21.41 -16.65
N ASN A 58 4.92 -21.49 -16.32
CA ASN A 58 5.91 -22.24 -17.10
C ASN A 58 5.67 -23.75 -17.03
N ASN A 59 5.09 -24.24 -15.94
CA ASN A 59 4.68 -25.64 -15.78
C ASN A 59 3.32 -25.95 -16.44
N GLY A 60 2.72 -25.00 -17.16
CA GLY A 60 1.40 -25.17 -17.80
C GLY A 60 0.24 -25.24 -16.79
N THR A 61 0.48 -24.91 -15.53
CA THR A 61 -0.53 -24.96 -14.46
C THR A 61 -1.13 -23.57 -14.24
N SER A 62 -2.46 -23.49 -14.18
CA SER A 62 -3.16 -22.22 -13.98
C SER A 62 -3.17 -21.81 -12.49
N PRO A 63 -2.68 -20.61 -12.13
CA PRO A 63 -2.73 -20.08 -10.77
C PRO A 63 -4.17 -19.83 -10.36
N ALA A 64 -4.77 -20.76 -9.63
CA ALA A 64 -6.20 -20.69 -9.31
C ALA A 64 -6.53 -19.70 -8.19
N ASN A 65 -5.59 -19.46 -7.26
CA ASN A 65 -5.77 -18.60 -6.10
C ASN A 65 -4.41 -18.18 -5.49
N VAL A 66 -4.47 -17.37 -4.42
CA VAL A 66 -3.28 -16.86 -3.72
C VAL A 66 -2.45 -17.99 -3.08
N ALA A 67 -3.09 -19.02 -2.53
CA ALA A 67 -2.39 -20.14 -1.91
C ALA A 67 -1.63 -20.99 -2.94
N ALA A 68 -2.17 -21.13 -4.15
CA ALA A 68 -1.50 -21.83 -5.24
C ALA A 68 -0.14 -21.19 -5.61
N ILE A 69 -0.02 -19.87 -5.46
CA ILE A 69 1.24 -19.13 -5.69
C ILE A 69 2.03 -18.89 -4.39
N GLY A 70 1.78 -19.67 -3.34
CA GLY A 70 2.51 -19.60 -2.07
C GLY A 70 2.22 -18.36 -1.23
N GLY A 71 1.18 -17.59 -1.55
CA GLY A 71 0.76 -16.44 -0.78
C GLY A 71 -0.19 -16.78 0.37
N VAL A 72 -0.29 -15.87 1.34
CA VAL A 72 -1.25 -15.93 2.44
C VAL A 72 -2.15 -14.70 2.37
N SER A 73 -3.45 -14.90 2.60
CA SER A 73 -4.45 -13.83 2.62
C SER A 73 -5.43 -14.10 3.76
N PRO A 74 -5.79 -13.09 4.58
CA PRO A 74 -5.33 -11.70 4.54
C PRO A 74 -3.93 -11.50 5.15
N THR A 75 -3.27 -10.41 4.78
CA THR A 75 -2.05 -9.90 5.43
C THR A 75 -2.37 -8.66 6.27
N SER A 76 -1.35 -8.08 6.90
CA SER A 76 -1.50 -6.81 7.64
C SER A 76 -1.81 -5.61 6.74
N ASN A 77 -1.48 -5.67 5.45
CA ASN A 77 -1.60 -4.57 4.50
C ASN A 77 -2.63 -4.84 3.39
N CYS A 78 -2.92 -6.11 3.08
CA CYS A 78 -3.75 -6.47 1.95
C CYS A 78 -4.70 -7.63 2.24
N THR A 79 -5.90 -7.57 1.66
CA THR A 79 -6.64 -8.78 1.29
C THR A 79 -6.25 -9.12 -0.15
N LEU A 80 -5.62 -10.28 -0.33
CA LEU A 80 -5.08 -10.72 -1.62
C LEU A 80 -6.06 -11.63 -2.37
N THR A 81 -6.10 -11.48 -3.69
CA THR A 81 -6.70 -12.43 -4.63
C THR A 81 -5.77 -12.64 -5.82
N ALA A 82 -5.72 -13.84 -6.38
CA ALA A 82 -4.93 -14.14 -7.57
C ALA A 82 -5.69 -15.10 -8.47
N SER A 83 -5.51 -14.94 -9.79
CA SER A 83 -6.07 -15.85 -10.79
C SER A 83 -5.21 -15.80 -12.06
N GLY A 84 -5.15 -16.88 -12.81
CA GLY A 84 -4.48 -16.89 -14.11
C GLY A 84 -4.88 -18.10 -14.95
N THR A 85 -4.66 -17.99 -16.25
CA THR A 85 -4.93 -19.03 -17.23
C THR A 85 -3.65 -19.33 -18.00
N ALA A 86 -3.11 -20.54 -17.84
CA ALA A 86 -1.84 -20.92 -18.47
C ALA A 86 -1.89 -20.93 -19.99
N ALA A 87 -3.02 -21.36 -20.56
CA ALA A 87 -3.22 -21.37 -22.01
C ALA A 87 -3.13 -19.96 -22.62
N ASP A 88 -3.58 -18.93 -21.90
CA ASP A 88 -3.61 -17.55 -22.38
C ASP A 88 -2.31 -16.79 -22.05
N GLY A 89 -1.45 -17.36 -21.18
CA GLY A 89 -0.31 -16.65 -20.62
C GLY A 89 -0.72 -15.36 -19.89
N ALA A 90 -1.89 -15.34 -19.26
CA ALA A 90 -2.47 -14.15 -18.65
C ALA A 90 -2.95 -14.41 -17.22
N GLY A 91 -2.97 -13.36 -16.42
CA GLY A 91 -3.56 -13.44 -15.09
C GLY A 91 -3.33 -12.18 -14.26
N THR A 92 -3.77 -12.25 -13.01
CA THR A 92 -3.82 -11.11 -12.09
C THR A 92 -3.45 -11.51 -10.68
N ILE A 93 -2.79 -10.59 -9.98
CA ILE A 93 -2.61 -10.61 -8.53
C ILE A 93 -3.09 -9.26 -8.01
N VAL A 94 -4.07 -9.27 -7.13
CA VAL A 94 -4.72 -8.06 -6.61
C VAL A 94 -4.51 -7.98 -5.11
N CYS A 95 -4.04 -6.83 -4.64
CA CYS A 95 -4.08 -6.43 -3.24
C CYS A 95 -5.21 -5.42 -3.06
N THR A 96 -6.16 -5.71 -2.17
CA THR A 96 -7.09 -4.72 -1.61
C THR A 96 -6.50 -4.18 -0.32
N ILE A 97 -6.16 -2.89 -0.29
CA ILE A 97 -5.44 -2.26 0.82
C ILE A 97 -6.32 -2.22 2.07
N VAL A 98 -5.79 -2.70 3.20
CA VAL A 98 -6.42 -2.68 4.52
C VAL A 98 -5.56 -1.91 5.54
N ASN A 99 -6.15 -1.51 6.67
CA ASN A 99 -5.45 -0.83 7.76
C ASN A 99 -4.64 0.40 7.30
N ALA A 100 -5.25 1.22 6.44
CA ALA A 100 -4.60 2.37 5.81
C ALA A 100 -5.44 3.64 5.96
N PRO A 101 -4.83 4.83 5.77
CA PRO A 101 -5.57 6.09 5.76
C PRO A 101 -6.69 6.12 4.72
N ALA A 102 -7.76 6.87 5.00
CA ALA A 102 -8.98 6.93 4.18
C ALA A 102 -8.77 7.11 2.66
N PRO A 103 -7.78 7.89 2.16
CA PRO A 103 -7.58 8.06 0.72
C PRO A 103 -7.23 6.77 -0.05
N VAL A 104 -6.66 5.77 0.63
CA VAL A 104 -6.18 4.51 0.01
C VAL A 104 -6.85 3.27 0.60
N LEU A 105 -7.62 3.41 1.69
CA LEU A 105 -8.32 2.29 2.31
C LEU A 105 -9.33 1.66 1.35
N GLY A 106 -9.27 0.34 1.20
CA GLY A 106 -10.13 -0.42 0.29
C GLY A 106 -9.82 -0.22 -1.19
N LYS A 107 -8.83 0.61 -1.54
CA LYS A 107 -8.34 0.71 -2.93
C LYS A 107 -7.51 -0.51 -3.28
N THR A 108 -7.48 -0.81 -4.57
CA THR A 108 -6.83 -2.00 -5.11
C THR A 108 -5.54 -1.65 -5.83
N ILE A 109 -4.55 -2.54 -5.73
CA ILE A 109 -3.35 -2.56 -6.56
C ILE A 109 -3.40 -3.89 -7.31
N THR A 110 -3.45 -3.82 -8.63
CA THR A 110 -3.58 -4.98 -9.52
C THR A 110 -2.31 -5.10 -10.36
N LEU A 111 -1.62 -6.21 -10.17
CA LEU A 111 -0.59 -6.67 -11.08
C LEU A 111 -1.23 -7.57 -12.13
N THR A 112 -1.18 -7.15 -13.39
CA THR A 112 -1.68 -7.92 -14.53
C THR A 112 -0.51 -8.48 -15.30
N ARG A 113 -0.48 -9.79 -15.48
CA ARG A 113 0.45 -10.49 -16.37
C ARG A 113 -0.17 -10.60 -17.76
N SER A 114 0.61 -10.27 -18.77
CA SER A 114 0.38 -10.61 -20.16
C SER A 114 1.62 -11.29 -20.75
N THR A 115 1.53 -11.71 -22.02
CA THR A 115 2.68 -12.23 -22.79
C THR A 115 3.80 -11.20 -22.97
N THR A 116 3.52 -9.91 -22.77
CA THR A 116 4.50 -8.82 -22.88
C THR A 116 5.11 -8.41 -21.53
N GLY A 117 4.70 -9.06 -20.43
CA GLY A 117 5.23 -8.82 -19.09
C GLY A 117 4.16 -8.39 -18.08
N TRP A 118 4.59 -7.70 -17.02
CA TRP A 118 3.73 -7.28 -15.92
C TRP A 118 3.40 -5.79 -15.98
N ALA A 119 2.11 -5.47 -15.90
CA ALA A 119 1.61 -4.12 -15.71
C ALA A 119 1.07 -3.94 -14.29
N CYS A 120 1.29 -2.76 -13.69
CA CYS A 120 0.70 -2.41 -12.40
C CYS A 120 -0.34 -1.30 -12.59
N THR A 121 -1.57 -1.55 -12.13
CA THR A 121 -2.68 -0.61 -12.12
C THR A 121 -3.26 -0.49 -10.72
N SER A 122 -3.93 0.61 -10.41
CA SER A 122 -4.55 0.81 -9.11
C SER A 122 -5.76 1.73 -9.18
N THR A 123 -6.72 1.51 -8.27
CA THR A 123 -7.88 2.41 -8.09
C THR A 123 -7.62 3.57 -7.13
N ALA A 124 -6.42 3.64 -6.53
CA ALA A 124 -5.98 4.80 -5.77
C ALA A 124 -5.57 5.95 -6.72
N GLN A 125 -5.59 7.19 -6.24
CA GLN A 125 -5.12 8.33 -7.02
C GLN A 125 -3.60 8.22 -7.26
N GLN A 126 -3.15 8.68 -8.43
CA GLN A 126 -1.73 8.64 -8.83
C GLN A 126 -0.79 9.25 -7.78
N ASP A 127 -1.27 10.26 -7.06
CA ASP A 127 -0.57 10.95 -5.99
C ASP A 127 -0.05 10.05 -4.87
N PHE A 128 -0.67 8.89 -4.65
CA PHE A 128 -0.30 7.92 -3.61
C PHE A 128 0.48 6.72 -4.15
N LEU A 129 0.67 6.64 -5.47
CA LEU A 129 1.22 5.48 -6.15
C LEU A 129 2.70 5.64 -6.51
N PRO A 130 3.47 4.54 -6.55
CA PRO A 130 4.81 4.54 -7.12
C PRO A 130 4.76 4.84 -8.63
N LYS A 131 5.86 5.39 -9.17
CA LYS A 131 5.96 5.73 -10.61
C LYS A 131 5.73 4.56 -11.57
N GLY A 132 5.90 3.32 -11.11
CA GLY A 132 5.68 2.11 -11.91
C GLY A 132 4.23 1.61 -11.94
N CYS A 133 3.31 2.26 -11.24
CA CYS A 133 1.89 1.89 -11.21
C CYS A 133 1.04 3.06 -11.72
N THR A 134 0.04 2.73 -12.53
CA THR A 134 -0.93 3.70 -13.04
C THR A 134 -2.17 3.72 -12.14
N GLY A 135 -2.53 4.90 -11.66
CA GLY A 135 -3.67 5.12 -10.77
C GLY A 135 -4.96 5.49 -11.48
N ALA A 136 -6.01 5.68 -10.68
CA ALA A 136 -7.22 6.36 -11.13
C ALA A 136 -6.90 7.82 -11.47
N ALA A 137 -7.59 8.33 -12.50
CA ALA A 137 -7.57 9.74 -12.90
C ALA A 137 -8.06 10.66 -11.77
#